data_AF-A0A067DD65-F1
#
_entry.id   AF-A0A067DD65-F1
#
_cell.length_a   1.000
_cell.length_b   1.000
_cell.length_c   1.000
_cell.angle_alpha   90.00
_cell.angle_beta   90.00
_cell.angle_gamma   90.00
#
_symmetry.space_group_name_H-M   'P 1'
#
loop_
_entity.id
_entity.type
_entity.pdbx_description
1 polymer ?
#
loop_
_entity_poly.entity_id
_entity_poly.type
_entity_poly.pdbx_seq_one_letter_code
_entity_poly.pdbx_strand_id
1 'polypeptide(L)'
;MHLLIVTVIFVLIISLLKAIHSSIWIPHRIQRHFQRQGISGPGYRLITGNSTEISRMHIEALSKPISPVDHDILHRTAPFYHRWSRVYGKTFLYWF
;
A
#
# COMPACT_ATOMS: atom_id res chain seq x y z
N MET A 1 3.69 -11.77 -42.23
CA MET A 1 3.58 -12.58 -40.99
C MET A 1 4.71 -12.30 -40.00
N HIS A 2 5.98 -12.43 -40.38
CA HIS A 2 7.12 -12.14 -39.48
C HIS A 2 7.17 -10.70 -38.95
N LEU A 3 6.97 -9.69 -39.81
CA LEU A 3 7.00 -8.27 -39.37
C LEU A 3 5.93 -7.97 -38.31
N LEU A 4 4.71 -8.51 -38.48
CA LEU A 4 3.62 -8.32 -37.54
C LEU A 4 3.92 -8.97 -36.18
N ILE A 5 4.53 -10.16 -36.17
CA ILE A 5 4.97 -10.84 -34.96
C ILE A 5 6.03 -10.01 -34.23
N VAL A 6 7.02 -9.47 -34.96
CA VAL A 6 8.07 -8.61 -34.38
C VAL A 6 7.47 -7.36 -33.76
N THR A 7 6.54 -6.70 -34.45
CA THR A 7 5.86 -5.51 -33.91
C THR A 7 5.07 -5.82 -32.64
N VAL A 8 4.32 -6.92 -32.62
CA VAL A 8 3.56 -7.33 -31.42
C VAL A 8 4.50 -7.60 -30.25
N ILE A 9 5.59 -8.35 -30.46
CA ILE A 9 6.59 -8.63 -29.41
C ILE A 9 7.20 -7.32 -28.89
N PHE A 10 7.54 -6.39 -29.77
CA PHE A 10 8.11 -5.10 -29.39
C PHE A 10 7.16 -4.28 -28.50
N VAL A 11 5.87 -4.23 -28.86
CA VAL A 11 4.85 -3.55 -28.06
C VAL A 11 4.68 -4.22 -26.68
N LEU A 12 4.69 -5.55 -26.63
CA LEU A 12 4.60 -6.29 -25.36
C LEU A 12 5.80 -6.05 -24.45
N ILE A 13 7.01 -5.96 -25.01
CA ILE A 13 8.22 -5.64 -24.23
C ILE A 13 8.10 -4.23 -23.64
N ILE A 14 7.68 -3.24 -24.44
CA ILE A 14 7.50 -1.87 -23.97
C ILE A 14 6.44 -1.81 -22.88
N SER A 15 5.30 -2.47 -23.06
CA SER A 15 4.23 -2.46 -22.05
C SER A 15 4.68 -3.10 -20.73
N LEU A 16 5.43 -4.22 -20.81
CA LEU A 16 6.00 -4.89 -19.65
C LEU A 16 7.02 -4.01 -18.92
N LEU A 17 7.93 -3.35 -19.65
CA LEU A 17 8.90 -2.44 -19.05
C LEU A 17 8.22 -1.26 -18.35
N LYS A 18 7.17 -0.69 -18.95
CA LYS A 18 6.38 0.37 -18.33
C LYS A 18 5.65 -0.12 -17.08
N ALA A 19 5.10 -1.34 -17.11
CA ALA A 19 4.47 -1.96 -15.95
C ALA A 19 5.46 -2.19 -14.81
N ILE A 20 6.64 -2.75 -15.09
CA ILE A 20 7.70 -2.97 -14.08
C ILE A 20 8.17 -1.64 -13.49
N HIS A 21 8.42 -0.64 -14.33
CA HIS A 21 8.82 0.68 -13.86
C HIS A 21 7.73 1.30 -12.97
N SER A 22 6.47 1.23 -13.39
CA SER A 22 5.35 1.79 -12.64
C SER A 22 5.10 1.07 -11.32
N SER A 23 5.12 -0.26 -11.31
CA SER A 23 4.72 -1.05 -10.15
C SER A 23 5.88 -1.36 -9.21
N ILE A 24 7.13 -1.35 -9.65
CA ILE A 24 8.28 -1.69 -8.78
C ILE A 24 9.15 -0.46 -8.53
N TRP A 25 9.60 0.19 -9.59
CA TRP A 25 10.60 1.25 -9.48
C TRP A 25 10.05 2.50 -8.81
N ILE A 26 8.85 2.96 -9.20
CA ILE A 26 8.24 4.17 -8.64
C ILE A 26 7.95 4.01 -7.14
N PRO A 27 7.24 2.96 -6.66
CA PRO A 27 6.97 2.79 -5.24
C PRO A 27 8.24 2.70 -4.41
N HIS A 28 9.24 1.95 -4.88
CA HIS A 28 10.52 1.81 -4.20
C HIS A 28 11.28 3.14 -4.08
N ARG A 29 11.28 3.95 -5.14
CA ARG A 29 11.89 5.28 -5.14
C ARG A 29 11.21 6.20 -4.14
N ILE A 30 9.87 6.25 -4.15
CA ILE A 30 9.08 7.07 -3.23
C ILE A 30 9.30 6.61 -1.78
N GLN A 31 9.27 5.30 -1.52
CA GLN A 31 9.50 4.75 -0.18
C GLN A 31 10.87 5.17 0.37
N ARG A 32 11.93 5.02 -0.43
CA ARG A 32 13.29 5.44 -0.04
C ARG A 32 13.39 6.95 0.18
N HIS A 33 12.69 7.75 -0.63
CA HIS A 33 12.68 9.19 -0.49
C HIS A 33 12.11 9.62 0.87
N PHE A 34 10.95 9.08 1.26
CA PHE A 34 10.33 9.38 2.55
C PHE A 34 11.10 8.79 3.74
N GLN A 35 11.67 7.59 3.59
CA GLN A 35 12.52 7.00 4.63
C GLN A 35 13.72 7.89 4.98
N ARG A 36 14.33 8.54 3.98
CA ARG A 36 15.43 9.51 4.21
C ARG A 36 14.98 10.76 4.97
N GLN A 37 13.69 11.10 4.94
CA GLN A 37 13.09 12.19 5.71
C GLN A 37 12.62 11.73 7.10
N GLY A 38 12.87 10.46 7.47
CA GLY A 38 12.39 9.88 8.73
C GLY A 38 10.93 9.42 8.69
N ILE A 39 10.26 9.50 7.54
CA ILE A 39 8.88 9.03 7.36
C ILE A 39 8.93 7.55 6.96
N SER A 40 8.55 6.70 7.89
CA SER A 40 8.48 5.25 7.70
C SER A 40 7.03 4.77 7.48
N GLY A 41 6.83 3.47 7.31
CA GLY A 41 5.51 2.91 7.10
C GLY A 41 5.56 1.45 6.64
N PRO A 42 4.39 0.80 6.48
CA PRO A 42 4.31 -0.53 5.91
C PRO A 42 4.96 -0.58 4.51
N GLY A 43 5.64 -1.69 4.23
CA GLY A 43 6.29 -1.89 2.93
C GLY A 43 5.30 -2.03 1.78
N TYR A 44 5.72 -1.62 0.59
CA TYR A 44 4.99 -1.82 -0.65
C TYR A 44 4.77 -3.31 -0.98
N ARG A 45 3.59 -3.64 -1.53
CA ARG A 45 3.28 -4.97 -2.10
C ARG A 45 2.64 -4.78 -3.48
N LEU A 46 3.07 -5.58 -4.46
CA LEU A 46 2.85 -5.31 -5.88
C LEU A 46 1.38 -5.24 -6.34
N ILE A 47 0.52 -6.09 -5.76
CA ILE A 47 -0.85 -6.30 -6.28
C ILE A 47 -1.89 -5.58 -5.45
N THR A 48 -1.80 -5.69 -4.13
CA THR A 48 -2.83 -5.18 -3.21
C THR A 48 -2.30 -4.12 -2.26
N GLY A 49 -1.04 -3.69 -2.42
CA GLY A 49 -0.38 -2.77 -1.51
C GLY A 49 -0.55 -3.20 -0.06
N ASN A 50 -1.20 -2.36 0.73
CA ASN A 50 -1.58 -2.64 2.10
C ASN A 50 -3.11 -2.79 2.27
N SER A 51 -3.89 -2.74 1.19
CA SER A 51 -5.35 -2.83 1.18
C SER A 51 -5.89 -4.07 1.90
N THR A 52 -5.29 -5.24 1.64
CA THR A 52 -5.68 -6.50 2.32
C THR A 52 -5.45 -6.43 3.84
N GLU A 53 -4.35 -5.80 4.27
CA GLU A 53 -4.03 -5.66 5.70
C GLU A 53 -4.97 -4.65 6.38
N ILE A 54 -5.29 -3.54 5.70
CA ILE A 54 -6.25 -2.54 6.15
C ILE A 54 -7.64 -3.17 6.30
N SER A 55 -8.09 -3.96 5.31
CA SER A 55 -9.36 -4.67 5.38
C SER A 55 -9.40 -5.65 6.55
N ARG A 56 -8.34 -6.45 6.73
CA ARG A 56 -8.23 -7.37 7.88
C ARG A 56 -8.32 -6.62 9.22
N MET A 57 -7.65 -5.48 9.35
CA MET A 57 -7.71 -4.66 10.57
C MET A 57 -9.12 -4.10 10.83
N HIS A 58 -9.86 -3.75 9.78
CA HIS A 58 -11.26 -3.35 9.92
C HIS A 58 -12.14 -4.53 10.36
N ILE A 59 -12.00 -5.70 9.75
CA ILE A 59 -12.76 -6.90 10.15
C ILE A 59 -12.48 -7.24 11.63
N GLU A 60 -11.21 -7.24 12.04
CA GLU A 60 -10.80 -7.50 13.42
C GLU A 60 -11.33 -6.45 14.40
N ALA A 61 -11.31 -5.17 13.99
CA ALA A 61 -11.88 -4.11 14.80
C ALA A 61 -13.39 -4.27 14.92
N LEU A 62 -14.06 -4.63 13.82
CA LEU A 62 -15.51 -4.80 13.70
C LEU A 62 -16.07 -5.97 14.53
N SER A 63 -15.28 -7.02 14.72
CA SER A 63 -15.69 -8.22 15.46
C SER A 63 -15.69 -8.06 16.99
N LYS A 64 -15.04 -7.02 17.52
CA LYS A 64 -14.95 -6.77 18.96
C LYS A 64 -16.15 -5.93 19.44
N PRO A 65 -16.71 -6.19 20.64
CA PRO A 65 -17.75 -5.35 21.20
C PRO A 65 -17.19 -3.96 21.54
N ILE A 66 -18.03 -2.93 21.44
CA ILE A 66 -17.69 -1.56 21.83
C ILE A 66 -18.52 -1.17 23.05
N SER A 67 -17.91 -0.47 24.00
CA SER A 67 -18.64 0.09 25.14
C SER A 67 -19.54 1.23 24.65
N PRO A 68 -20.83 1.28 25.05
CA PRO A 68 -21.77 2.34 24.64
C PRO A 68 -21.36 3.75 25.04
N VAL A 69 -20.43 3.88 25.99
CA VAL A 69 -20.00 5.15 26.60
C VAL A 69 -18.53 5.46 26.33
N ASP A 70 -17.84 4.65 25.52
CA ASP A 70 -16.45 4.90 25.19
C ASP A 70 -16.32 5.91 24.04
N HIS A 71 -15.60 7.01 24.32
CA HIS A 71 -15.31 8.05 23.35
C HIS A 71 -13.98 7.82 22.60
N ASP A 72 -13.13 6.89 23.06
CA ASP A 72 -11.94 6.48 22.31
C ASP A 72 -12.32 5.46 21.22
N ILE A 73 -12.94 5.94 20.15
CA ILE A 73 -13.44 5.10 19.06
C ILE A 73 -12.46 4.98 17.88
N LEU A 74 -11.29 5.63 17.93
CA LEU A 74 -10.38 5.69 16.78
C LEU A 74 -9.86 4.31 16.38
N HIS A 75 -9.64 3.45 17.36
CA HIS A 75 -9.25 2.06 17.15
C HIS A 75 -10.32 1.24 16.41
N ARG A 76 -11.57 1.72 16.36
CA ARG A 76 -12.70 1.10 15.65
C ARG A 76 -12.93 1.73 14.28
N THR A 77 -12.91 3.05 14.18
CA THR A 77 -13.24 3.80 12.95
C THR A 77 -12.08 3.85 11.96
N ALA A 78 -10.85 3.91 12.45
CA ALA A 78 -9.62 3.93 11.64
C ALA A 78 -8.55 3.00 12.26
N PRO A 79 -8.81 1.69 12.35
CA PRO A 79 -7.94 0.74 13.05
C PRO A 79 -6.52 0.69 12.49
N PHE A 80 -6.37 0.83 11.17
CA PHE A 80 -5.06 0.90 10.51
C PHE A 80 -4.27 2.13 10.97
N TYR A 81 -4.90 3.31 11.01
CA TYR A 81 -4.25 4.54 11.45
C TYR A 81 -3.91 4.48 12.93
N HIS A 82 -4.85 4.00 13.76
CA HIS A 82 -4.62 3.80 15.18
C HIS A 82 -3.41 2.89 15.45
N ARG A 83 -3.26 1.78 14.71
CA ARG A 83 -2.13 0.86 14.86
C ARG A 83 -0.83 1.46 14.29
N TRP A 84 -0.85 1.95 13.06
CA TRP A 84 0.36 2.40 12.37
C TRP A 84 0.89 3.74 12.88
N SER A 85 0.04 4.64 13.38
CA SER A 85 0.51 5.88 14.01
C SER A 85 1.37 5.62 15.25
N ARG A 86 1.07 4.55 15.99
CA ARG A 86 1.86 4.10 17.15
C ARG A 86 3.17 3.43 16.77
N VAL A 87 3.22 2.75 15.62
CA VAL A 87 4.40 2.01 15.16
C VAL A 87 5.37 2.89 14.37
N TYR A 88 4.84 3.74 13.49
CA TYR A 88 5.62 4.51 12.51
C TYR A 88 5.62 6.03 12.80
N GLY A 89 4.80 6.49 13.75
CA GLY A 89 4.62 7.91 14.05
C GLY A 89 3.38 8.53 13.40
N LYS A 90 3.09 9.79 13.72
CA LYS A 90 1.87 10.51 13.27
C LYS A 90 1.73 10.62 11.75
N THR A 91 2.85 10.55 11.03
CA THR A 91 2.93 10.61 9.57
C THR A 91 3.63 9.35 9.09
N PHE A 92 2.97 8.57 8.25
CA PHE A 92 3.51 7.34 7.69
C PHE A 92 3.08 7.15 6.24
N LEU A 93 3.90 6.44 5.46
CA LEU A 93 3.62 6.11 4.06
C LEU A 93 3.00 4.71 3.95
N TYR A 94 1.94 4.55 3.17
CA TYR A 94 1.33 3.25 2.88
C TYR A 94 0.81 3.22 1.44
N TRP A 95 0.44 2.03 0.98
CA TRP A 95 0.17 1.72 -0.42
C TRP A 95 -1.21 1.08 -0.58
N PHE A 96 -1.87 1.35 -1.72
CA PHE A 96 -3.14 0.72 -2.10
C PHE A 96 -2.94 -0.33 -3.20
#